data_AF-A0A0S8CSI5-F1
#
_entry.id   AF-A0A0S8CSI5-F1
#
_cell.length_a   1.000
_cell.length_b   1.000
_cell.length_c   1.000
_cell.angle_alpha   90.00
_cell.angle_beta   90.00
_cell.angle_gamma   90.00
#
_symmetry.space_group_name_H-M   'P 1'
#
loop_
_entity.id
_entity.type
_entity.pdbx_description
1 polymer ?
#
loop_
_entity_poly.entity_id
_entity_poly.type
_entity_poly.pdbx_seq_one_letter_code
_entity_poly.pdbx_strand_id
1 'polypeptide(L)'
;MVNYKYSVLLTVFSCFLATGLVSKSWASFTVDNSVYGALLKKNVKEGVVDYQGFKNEESKLDQYLKVLEKTDSSKLSRNEQFAFYINAYNAWTIKL
;
A
#
# COMPACT_ATOMS: atom_id res chain seq x y z
N MET A 1 -23.85 -19.70 57.46
CA MET A 1 -22.65 -20.15 56.71
C MET A 1 -22.96 -19.98 55.24
N VAL A 2 -22.66 -18.80 54.69
CA VAL A 2 -22.99 -18.41 53.30
C VAL A 2 -21.70 -18.45 52.49
N ASN A 3 -21.73 -19.14 51.35
CA ASN A 3 -20.56 -19.57 50.59
C ASN A 3 -19.94 -18.43 49.76
N TYR A 4 -18.84 -17.85 50.24
CA TYR A 4 -18.07 -16.78 49.59
C TYR A 4 -17.24 -17.19 48.35
N LYS A 5 -17.43 -18.39 47.81
CA LYS A 5 -16.47 -19.00 46.86
C LYS A 5 -16.62 -18.55 45.39
N TYR A 6 -17.59 -17.69 45.06
CA TYR A 6 -17.77 -17.18 43.69
C TYR A 6 -17.59 -15.66 43.55
N SER A 7 -17.34 -14.92 44.65
CA SER A 7 -17.20 -13.47 44.63
C SER A 7 -15.79 -12.97 44.25
N VAL A 8 -14.81 -13.87 44.14
CA VAL A 8 -13.41 -13.53 43.81
C VAL A 8 -13.11 -13.72 42.30
N LEU A 9 -14.05 -14.28 41.54
CA LEU A 9 -13.86 -14.57 40.11
C LEU A 9 -14.42 -13.49 39.17
N LEU A 10 -14.88 -12.34 39.68
CA LEU A 10 -15.47 -11.27 38.86
C LEU A 10 -14.83 -9.89 39.04
N THR A 11 -13.59 -9.82 39.54
CA THR A 11 -12.87 -8.55 39.74
C THR A 11 -11.45 -8.58 39.16
N VAL A 12 -11.30 -9.13 37.95
CA VAL A 12 -10.15 -8.84 37.07
C VAL A 12 -10.68 -8.39 35.71
N PHE A 13 -11.61 -7.43 35.72
CA PHE A 13 -12.11 -6.76 34.52
C PHE A 13 -12.28 -5.26 34.76
N SER A 14 -11.31 -4.64 35.44
CA SER A 14 -11.23 -3.19 35.55
C SER A 14 -9.84 -2.76 36.00
N CYS A 15 -8.88 -2.83 35.08
CA CYS A 15 -7.72 -1.92 35.12
C CYS A 15 -7.02 -1.91 33.76
N PHE A 16 -7.75 -1.52 32.72
CA PHE A 16 -7.15 -1.05 31.47
C PHE A 16 -7.97 0.14 30.97
N LEU A 17 -7.97 1.21 31.77
CA LEU A 17 -8.41 2.52 31.32
C LEU A 17 -7.22 3.47 31.36
N ALA A 18 -6.93 3.99 30.16
CA ALA A 18 -6.17 5.19 29.89
C ALA A 18 -4.63 5.13 30.02
N THR A 19 -3.99 4.28 29.21
CA THR A 19 -2.87 4.81 28.43
C THR A 19 -3.41 5.12 27.03
N GLY A 20 -3.69 6.39 26.78
CA GLY A 20 -4.07 6.85 25.45
C GLY A 20 -2.96 6.49 24.48
N LEU A 21 -3.20 5.48 23.65
CA LEU A 21 -2.40 5.24 22.45
C LEU A 21 -2.69 6.40 21.51
N VAL A 22 -1.94 7.49 21.68
CA VAL A 22 -1.77 8.46 20.61
C VAL A 22 -0.99 7.70 19.54
N SER A 23 -1.71 7.04 18.64
CA SER A 23 -1.15 6.53 17.40
C SER A 23 -0.65 7.76 16.65
N LYS A 24 0.64 8.06 16.82
CA LYS A 24 1.31 9.01 15.95
C LYS A 24 1.19 8.42 14.55
N SER A 25 0.24 8.94 13.77
CA SER A 25 0.14 8.60 12.36
C SER A 25 1.43 9.13 11.73
N TRP A 26 2.40 8.23 11.58
CA TRP A 26 3.57 8.52 10.77
C TRP A 26 3.02 8.73 9.37
N ALA A 27 3.14 9.95 8.85
CA ALA A 27 2.82 10.22 7.47
C ALA A 27 3.68 9.28 6.62
N SER A 28 3.08 8.23 6.07
CA SER A 28 3.75 7.33 5.16
C SER A 28 3.76 8.01 3.80
N PHE A 29 4.95 8.28 3.26
CA PHE A 29 5.08 8.61 1.86
C PHE A 29 4.62 7.42 1.04
N THR A 30 3.66 7.64 0.13
CA THR A 30 3.14 6.64 -0.79
C THR A 30 3.30 7.15 -2.22
N VAL A 31 3.42 6.22 -3.15
CA VAL A 31 3.50 6.53 -4.58
C VAL A 31 2.10 6.49 -5.17
N ASP A 32 1.70 7.52 -5.91
CA ASP A 32 0.44 7.49 -6.66
C ASP A 32 0.57 6.55 -7.86
N ASN A 33 0.00 5.35 -7.72
CA ASN A 33 -0.01 4.31 -8.75
C ASN A 33 -1.33 4.27 -9.53
N SER A 34 -2.21 5.26 -9.39
CA SER A 34 -3.56 5.24 -9.98
C SER A 34 -3.53 5.15 -11.52
N VAL A 35 -2.68 5.94 -12.16
CA VAL A 35 -2.51 5.95 -13.63
C VAL A 35 -2.04 4.58 -14.13
N TYR A 36 -1.05 3.98 -13.46
CA TYR A 36 -0.54 2.66 -13.82
C TYR A 36 -1.57 1.55 -13.60
N GLY A 37 -2.28 1.58 -12.47
CA GLY A 37 -3.37 0.65 -12.19
C GLY A 37 -4.48 0.71 -13.25
N ALA A 38 -4.82 1.91 -13.73
CA ALA A 38 -5.79 2.09 -14.81
C ALA A 38 -5.29 1.50 -16.14
N LEU A 39 -4.02 1.71 -16.48
CA LEU A 39 -3.39 1.12 -17.66
C LEU A 39 -3.38 -0.42 -17.59
N LEU A 40 -2.97 -0.99 -16.46
CA LEU A 40 -2.97 -2.44 -16.24
C LEU A 40 -4.39 -3.02 -16.36
N LYS A 41 -5.38 -2.39 -15.72
CA LYS A 41 -6.78 -2.85 -15.80
C LYS A 41 -7.32 -2.84 -17.23
N LYS A 42 -6.89 -1.87 -18.05
CA LYS A 42 -7.30 -1.74 -19.44
C LYS A 42 -6.59 -2.78 -20.33
N ASN A 43 -5.27 -2.88 -20.21
CA ASN A 43 -4.40 -3.56 -21.16
C ASN A 43 -3.91 -4.94 -20.70
N VAL A 44 -4.30 -5.42 -19.51
CA VAL A 44 -4.00 -6.77 -19.03
C VAL A 44 -5.29 -7.55 -18.83
N LYS A 45 -5.41 -8.71 -19.49
CA LYS A 45 -6.56 -9.61 -19.39
C LYS A 45 -6.05 -11.02 -19.14
N GLU A 46 -6.52 -11.64 -18.06
CA GLU A 46 -6.20 -13.03 -17.72
C GLU A 46 -4.67 -13.32 -17.68
N GLY A 47 -3.89 -12.33 -17.23
CA GLY A 47 -2.43 -12.42 -17.17
C GLY A 47 -1.71 -12.17 -18.51
N VAL A 48 -2.44 -11.95 -19.60
CA VAL A 48 -1.90 -11.58 -20.91
C VAL A 48 -1.84 -10.07 -21.05
N VAL A 49 -0.68 -9.56 -21.50
CA VAL A 49 -0.41 -8.13 -21.68
C VAL A 49 -0.63 -7.71 -23.14
N ASP A 50 -1.47 -6.71 -23.38
CA ASP A 50 -1.66 -6.05 -24.66
C ASP A 50 -0.66 -4.89 -24.85
N TYR A 51 0.52 -5.21 -25.37
CA TYR A 51 1.58 -4.23 -25.64
C TYR A 51 1.18 -3.16 -26.66
N GLN A 52 0.33 -3.51 -27.64
CA GLN A 52 -0.16 -2.53 -28.61
C GLN A 52 -1.11 -1.54 -27.93
N GLY A 53 -1.97 -2.01 -27.01
CA GLY A 53 -2.80 -1.18 -26.16
C GLY A 53 -1.99 -0.23 -25.27
N PHE A 54 -0.86 -0.70 -24.72
CA PHE A 54 0.09 0.17 -24.01
C PHE A 54 0.73 1.21 -24.91
N LYS A 55 1.18 0.83 -26.11
CA LYS A 55 1.76 1.75 -27.10
C LYS A 55 0.77 2.84 -27.54
N ASN A 56 -0.50 2.50 -27.67
CA ASN A 56 -1.55 3.47 -27.99
C ASN A 56 -1.84 4.46 -26.84
N GLU A 57 -1.47 4.10 -25.61
CA GLU A 57 -1.66 4.90 -24.39
C GLU A 57 -0.32 5.39 -23.80
N GLU A 58 0.73 5.44 -24.63
CA GLU A 58 2.11 5.71 -24.24
C GLU A 58 2.24 7.01 -23.43
N SER A 59 1.47 8.04 -23.78
CA SER A 59 1.46 9.32 -23.04
C SER A 59 1.09 9.16 -21.55
N LYS A 60 0.17 8.24 -21.21
CA LYS A 60 -0.19 7.94 -19.82
C LYS A 60 0.87 7.08 -19.13
N LEU A 61 1.50 6.18 -19.88
CA LEU A 61 2.64 5.43 -19.35
C LEU A 61 3.78 6.39 -19.00
N ASP A 62 4.09 7.34 -19.88
CA ASP A 62 5.09 8.39 -19.65
C ASP A 62 4.74 9.30 -18.47
N GLN A 63 3.45 9.60 -18.28
CA GLN A 63 2.99 10.31 -17.09
C GLN A 63 3.35 9.54 -15.80
N TYR A 64 3.13 8.22 -15.79
CA TYR A 64 3.48 7.40 -14.65
C TYR A 64 4.99 7.25 -14.47
N LEU A 65 5.77 7.10 -15.54
CA LEU A 65 7.23 7.07 -15.46
C LEU A 65 7.80 8.35 -14.83
N LYS A 66 7.22 9.52 -15.14
CA LYS A 66 7.58 10.78 -14.47
C LYS A 66 7.26 10.81 -12.97
N VAL A 67 6.21 10.11 -12.52
CA VAL A 67 5.93 9.94 -11.08
C VAL A 67 7.05 9.14 -10.44
N LEU A 68 7.46 8.05 -11.09
CA LEU A 68 8.55 7.20 -10.60
C LEU A 68 9.89 7.94 -10.55
N GLU A 69 10.24 8.69 -11.60
CA GLU A 69 11.47 9.48 -11.68
C GLU A 69 11.58 10.54 -10.57
N LYS A 70 10.45 11.13 -10.17
CA LYS A 70 10.40 12.15 -9.12
C LYS A 70 10.29 11.56 -7.71
N THR A 71 10.04 10.26 -7.59
CA THR A 71 9.84 9.61 -6.30
C THR A 71 11.20 9.39 -5.63
N ASP A 72 11.38 9.97 -4.44
CA ASP A 72 12.51 9.66 -3.56
C ASP A 72 12.21 8.36 -2.79
N SER A 73 12.66 7.23 -3.33
CA SER A 73 12.40 5.91 -2.75
C SER A 73 12.97 5.74 -1.33
N SER A 74 13.98 6.52 -0.95
CA SER A 74 14.59 6.44 0.40
C SER A 74 13.64 6.86 1.51
N LYS A 75 12.60 7.65 1.18
CA LYS A 75 11.58 8.14 2.12
C LYS A 75 10.37 7.21 2.27
N LEU A 76 10.28 6.17 1.42
CA LEU A 76 9.20 5.22 1.45
C LEU A 76 9.39 4.22 2.60
N SER A 77 8.29 3.69 3.14
CA SER A 77 8.36 2.56 4.07
C SER A 77 8.96 1.33 3.35
N ARG A 78 9.49 0.35 4.10
CA ARG A 78 10.10 -0.85 3.51
C ARG A 78 9.17 -1.57 2.52
N ASN A 79 7.88 -1.66 2.83
CA ASN A 79 6.89 -2.29 1.96
C ASN A 79 6.61 -1.45 0.71
N GLU A 80 6.51 -0.13 0.86
CA GLU A 80 6.34 0.80 -0.26
C GLU A 80 7.57 0.81 -1.18
N GLN A 81 8.79 0.69 -0.64
CA GLN A 81 10.01 0.55 -1.45
C GLN A 81 9.98 -0.71 -2.31
N PHE A 82 9.58 -1.84 -1.73
CA PHE A 82 9.49 -3.09 -2.46
C PHE A 82 8.46 -3.01 -3.60
N ALA A 83 7.27 -2.48 -3.31
CA ALA A 83 6.23 -2.26 -4.32
C ALA A 83 6.70 -1.26 -5.41
N PHE A 84 7.37 -0.18 -5.01
CA PHE A 84 7.93 0.82 -5.92
C PHE A 84 8.89 0.20 -6.93
N TYR A 85 9.86 -0.60 -6.49
CA TYR A 85 10.84 -1.20 -7.41
C TYR A 85 10.21 -2.23 -8.35
N ILE A 86 9.23 -3.01 -7.89
CA ILE A 86 8.48 -3.93 -8.76
C ILE A 86 7.72 -3.15 -9.83
N ASN A 87 6.99 -2.11 -9.42
CA ASN A 87 6.21 -1.31 -10.36
C ASN A 87 7.10 -0.56 -11.35
N ALA A 88 8.22 0.00 -10.89
CA ALA A 88 9.18 0.70 -11.74
C ALA A 88 9.80 -0.23 -12.78
N TYR A 89 10.28 -1.41 -12.35
CA TYR A 89 10.82 -2.41 -13.27
C TYR A 89 9.79 -2.81 -14.33
N ASN A 90 8.56 -3.14 -13.92
CA ASN A 90 7.51 -3.57 -14.84
C ASN A 90 7.10 -2.45 -15.82
N ALA A 91 6.93 -1.22 -15.34
CA ALA A 91 6.55 -0.09 -16.18
C ALA A 91 7.63 0.27 -17.22
N TRP A 92 8.91 0.27 -16.82
CA TRP A 92 10.01 0.47 -17.76
C TRP A 92 10.15 -0.70 -18.75
N THR A 93 9.89 -1.93 -18.33
CA THR A 93 9.90 -3.09 -19.23
C THR A 93 8.82 -3.00 -20.30
N ILE A 94 7.62 -2.51 -19.95
CA ILE A 94 6.53 -2.28 -20.90
C ILE A 94 6.88 -1.16 -21.91
N LYS A 95 7.72 -0.20 -21.50
CA LYS A 95 8.14 0.94 -22.33
C LYS A 95 9.17 0.58 -23.41
N LEU A 96 9.93 -0.51 -23.23
CA LEU A 96 10.92 -1.01 -24.20
C LEU A 96 10.25 -1.46 -25.50
#